data_AF-A0AAD7NB11-F1
#
_entry.id   AF-A0AAD7NB11-F1
#
_cell.length_a   1.000
_cell.length_b   1.000
_cell.length_c   1.000
_cell.angle_alpha   90.00
_cell.angle_beta   90.00
_cell.angle_gamma   90.00
#
_symmetry.space_group_name_H-M   'P 1'
#
loop_
_entity.id
_entity.type
_entity.pdbx_description
1 polymer ?
#
loop_
_entity_poly.entity_id
_entity_poly.type
_entity_poly.pdbx_seq_one_letter_code
_entity_poly.pdbx_strand_id
1 'polypeptide(L)'
;MGFIHRGWPVLGDWVRQIFKASVALGLFPNRLKASDALPTPKPGKKDKTHPKAYRPVEHHGEVLAKPLEALMARRVTHEAEVLGLLQEEQFGG
;
A
#
# COMPACT_ATOMS: atom_id res chain seq x y z
N MET A 1 -17.23 7.24 -3.56
CA MET A 1 -17.08 5.99 -2.78
C MET A 1 -18.35 5.15 -2.87
N GLY A 2 -18.56 4.35 -3.93
CA GLY A 2 -19.89 3.73 -4.15
C GLY A 2 -19.93 2.31 -4.73
N PHE A 3 -18.91 1.84 -5.44
CA PHE A 3 -18.98 0.57 -6.16
C PHE A 3 -18.47 -0.63 -5.33
N ILE A 4 -17.39 -0.46 -4.56
CA ILE A 4 -16.81 -1.54 -3.74
C ILE A 4 -17.77 -1.95 -2.62
N HIS A 5 -18.40 -1.00 -1.92
CA HIS A 5 -19.33 -1.31 -0.83
C HIS A 5 -20.55 -2.12 -1.30
N ARG A 6 -21.05 -1.89 -2.52
CA ARG A 6 -22.18 -2.65 -3.08
C ARG A 6 -21.77 -4.03 -3.57
N GLY A 7 -20.56 -4.18 -4.11
CA GLY A 7 -20.02 -5.47 -4.55
C GLY A 7 -19.44 -6.33 -3.43
N TRP A 8 -19.20 -5.77 -2.23
CA TRP A 8 -18.53 -6.45 -1.13
C TRP A 8 -19.19 -7.77 -0.68
N PRO A 9 -20.52 -7.89 -0.60
CA PRO A 9 -21.15 -9.16 -0.22
C PRO A 9 -20.77 -10.34 -1.14
N VAL A 10 -20.42 -10.06 -2.40
CA VAL A 10 -20.02 -11.06 -3.39
C VAL A 10 -18.49 -11.19 -3.46
N LEU A 11 -17.77 -10.07 -3.45
CA LEU A 11 -16.32 -10.04 -3.68
C LEU A 11 -15.50 -10.31 -2.42
N GLY A 12 -16.06 -10.07 -1.23
CA GLY A 12 -15.31 -10.07 0.02
C GLY A 12 -14.64 -11.40 0.33
N ASP A 13 -15.32 -12.53 0.08
CA ASP A 13 -14.74 -13.85 0.31
C ASP A 13 -13.59 -14.16 -0.64
N TRP A 14 -13.71 -13.78 -1.91
CA TRP A 14 -12.63 -13.94 -2.90
C TRP A 14 -11.40 -13.13 -2.52
N VAL A 15 -11.59 -11.86 -2.12
CA VAL A 15 -10.50 -11.00 -1.66
C VAL A 15 -9.81 -11.61 -0.43
N ARG A 16 -10.59 -12.09 0.56
CA ARG A 16 -10.04 -12.76 1.75
C ARG A 16 -9.25 -14.03 1.39
N GLN A 17 -9.75 -14.85 0.46
CA GLN A 17 -9.06 -16.05 0.02
C GLN A 17 -7.73 -15.72 -0.68
N ILE A 18 -7.74 -14.73 -1.58
CA ILE A 18 -6.53 -14.26 -2.26
C ILE A 18 -5.51 -13.75 -1.24
N PHE A 19 -5.95 -12.98 -0.24
CA PHE A 19 -5.05 -12.45 0.80
C PHE A 19 -4.44 -13.57 1.65
N LYS A 20 -5.26 -14.53 2.10
CA LYS A 20 -4.78 -15.69 2.85
C LYS A 20 -3.77 -16.51 2.06
N ALA A 21 -4.08 -16.82 0.80
CA ALA A 21 -3.18 -17.54 -0.08
C ALA A 21 -1.89 -16.75 -0.31
N SER A 22 -1.98 -15.43 -0.45
CA SER A 22 -0.81 -14.58 -0.69
C SER A 22 0.16 -14.57 0.49
N VAL A 23 -0.37 -14.52 1.72
CA VAL A 23 0.44 -14.62 2.93
C VAL A 23 1.03 -16.03 3.08
N ALA A 24 0.23 -17.07 2.87
CA ALA A 24 0.68 -18.45 3.00
C ALA A 24 1.78 -18.84 1.99
N LEU A 25 1.69 -18.31 0.76
CA LEU A 25 2.63 -18.61 -0.32
C LEU A 25 3.78 -17.59 -0.42
N GLY A 26 3.70 -16.46 0.29
CA GLY A 26 4.65 -15.36 0.14
C GLY A 26 4.60 -14.66 -1.23
N LEU A 27 3.50 -14.79 -1.97
CA LEU A 27 3.35 -14.31 -3.34
C LEU A 27 2.01 -13.60 -3.51
N PHE A 28 2.00 -12.41 -4.12
CA PHE A 28 0.75 -11.70 -4.40
C PHE A 28 0.62 -11.40 -5.91
N PRO A 29 -0.57 -11.61 -6.52
CA PRO A 29 -0.75 -11.52 -7.97
C PRO A 29 -0.36 -10.16 -8.55
N ASN A 30 0.52 -10.14 -9.57
CA ASN A 30 1.02 -8.90 -10.19
C ASN A 30 -0.09 -8.02 -10.78
N ARG A 31 -1.13 -8.64 -11.38
CA ARG A 31 -2.27 -7.89 -11.92
C ARG A 31 -3.03 -7.09 -10.86
N LEU A 32 -3.00 -7.53 -9.61
CA LEU A 32 -3.67 -6.88 -8.49
C LEU A 32 -2.77 -5.84 -7.77
N LYS A 33 -1.51 -5.72 -8.20
CA LYS A 33 -0.50 -4.73 -7.75
C LYS A 33 -0.28 -3.60 -8.73
N ALA A 34 -0.70 -3.76 -9.98
CA ALA A 34 -0.38 -2.82 -11.05
C ALA A 34 -0.89 -1.42 -10.71
N SER A 35 0.01 -0.44 -10.77
CA SER A 35 -0.29 0.98 -10.58
C SER A 35 0.61 1.84 -11.45
N ASP A 36 0.09 3.00 -11.87
CA ASP A 36 0.86 3.97 -12.61
C ASP A 36 1.58 4.93 -11.66
N ALA A 37 2.89 5.09 -11.90
CA ALA A 37 3.71 6.08 -11.22
C ALA A 37 3.58 7.43 -11.93
N LEU A 38 2.86 8.37 -11.30
CA LEU A 38 2.69 9.73 -11.82
C LEU A 38 3.73 10.68 -11.20
N PRO A 39 4.50 11.43 -12.01
CA PRO A 39 5.41 12.45 -11.51
C PRO A 39 4.65 13.55 -10.75
N THR A 40 4.87 13.63 -9.45
CA THR A 40 4.27 14.65 -8.58
C THR A 40 5.32 15.72 -8.25
N PRO A 41 5.03 17.02 -8.41
CA PRO A 41 5.99 18.09 -8.16
C PRO A 41 6.35 18.16 -6.67
N LYS A 42 7.62 18.43 -6.38
CA LYS A 42 8.10 18.66 -5.01
C LYS A 42 7.68 20.06 -4.53
N PRO A 43 7.23 20.20 -3.27
CA PRO A 43 7.00 21.52 -2.69
C PRO A 43 8.32 22.31 -2.66
N GLY A 44 8.26 23.60 -2.98
CA GLY A 44 9.42 24.51 -2.92
C GLY A 44 10.36 24.50 -4.14
N LYS A 45 10.14 23.67 -5.16
CA LYS A 45 10.91 23.73 -6.43
C LYS A 45 10.12 24.50 -7.50
N LYS A 46 10.55 25.74 -7.77
CA LYS A 46 9.93 26.63 -8.77
C LYS A 46 10.28 26.24 -10.21
N ASP A 47 11.53 25.84 -10.45
CA ASP A 47 11.97 25.34 -11.74
C ASP A 47 11.52 23.88 -11.93
N LYS A 48 10.62 23.67 -12.89
CA LYS A 48 9.98 22.39 -13.21
C LYS A 48 10.54 21.75 -14.48
N THR A 49 11.60 22.32 -15.05
CA THR A 49 12.25 21.79 -16.26
C THR A 49 13.15 20.58 -15.97
N HIS A 50 13.63 20.46 -14.73
CA HIS A 50 14.53 19.39 -14.32
C HIS A 50 13.78 18.23 -13.64
N PRO A 51 14.04 16.95 -13.99
CA PRO A 51 13.39 15.77 -13.38
C PRO A 51 13.47 15.72 -11.83
N LYS A 52 14.58 16.16 -11.25
CA LYS A 52 14.78 16.35 -9.79
C LYS A 52 13.69 17.16 -9.08
N ALA A 53 12.94 18.01 -9.80
CA ALA A 53 11.81 18.78 -9.26
C ALA A 53 10.56 17.93 -8.99
N TYR A 54 10.54 16.66 -9.42
CA TYR A 54 9.43 15.74 -9.23
C TYR A 54 9.84 14.56 -8.34
N ARG A 55 8.83 13.89 -7.79
CA ARG A 55 8.93 12.56 -7.20
C ARG A 55 7.93 11.64 -7.91
N PRO A 56 8.30 10.43 -8.33
CA PRO A 56 7.33 9.44 -8.74
C PRO A 56 6.40 9.13 -7.57
N VAL A 57 5.09 9.23 -7.77
CA VAL A 57 4.08 8.80 -6.80
C VAL A 57 3.15 7.83 -7.51
N GLU A 58 3.07 6.63 -6.96
CA GLU A 58 2.14 5.62 -7.45
C GLU A 58 0.70 5.99 -7.04
N HIS A 59 -0.19 6.08 -8.02
CA HIS A 59 -1.61 6.30 -7.76
C HIS A 59 -2.30 4.96 -7.51
N HIS A 60 -2.33 4.56 -6.24
CA HIS A 60 -2.85 3.25 -5.84
C HIS A 60 -4.37 3.19 -5.58
N GLY A 61 -5.15 4.15 -6.10
CA GLY A 61 -6.58 4.23 -5.84
C GLY A 61 -7.38 3.01 -6.29
N GLU A 62 -6.81 2.23 -7.22
CA GLU A 62 -7.46 1.08 -7.87
C GLU A 62 -6.83 -0.27 -7.49
N VAL A 63 -5.88 -0.28 -6.55
CA VAL A 63 -5.01 -1.44 -6.29
C VAL A 63 -5.53 -2.25 -5.09
N LEU A 64 -5.94 -3.50 -5.34
CA LEU A 64 -6.36 -4.44 -4.29
C LEU A 64 -5.23 -4.86 -3.33
N ALA A 65 -3.97 -4.64 -3.69
CA ALA A 65 -2.82 -4.91 -2.82
C ALA A 65 -2.76 -3.98 -1.58
N LYS A 66 -3.23 -2.72 -1.69
CA LYS A 66 -3.07 -1.74 -0.61
C LYS A 66 -3.67 -2.14 0.73
N PRO A 67 -4.92 -2.66 0.79
CA PRO A 67 -5.46 -3.16 2.04
C PRO A 67 -4.63 -4.28 2.68
N LEU A 68 -4.02 -5.17 1.87
CA LEU A 68 -3.14 -6.22 2.39
C LEU A 68 -1.83 -5.63 2.91
N GLU A 69 -1.22 -4.69 2.18
CA GLU A 69 0.00 -3.99 2.62
C GLU A 69 -0.23 -3.29 3.96
N ALA A 70 -1.33 -2.55 4.11
CA ALA A 70 -1.69 -1.88 5.35
C ALA A 70 -1.90 -2.88 6.51
N LEU A 71 -2.56 -4.02 6.24
CA LEU A 71 -2.76 -5.06 7.23
C LEU A 71 -1.42 -5.69 7.68
N MET A 72 -0.54 -5.98 6.73
CA MET A 72 0.78 -6.56 7.00
C MET A 72 1.69 -5.57 7.73
N ALA A 73 1.73 -4.32 7.29
CA ALA A 73 2.48 -3.26 7.96
C ALA A 73 2.04 -3.14 9.43
N ARG A 74 0.74 -3.02 9.69
CA ARG A 74 0.21 -2.97 11.06
C ARG A 74 0.61 -4.18 11.88
N ARG A 75 0.55 -5.39 11.30
CA ARG A 75 0.91 -6.61 12.03
C ARG A 75 2.40 -6.64 12.36
N VAL A 76 3.26 -6.35 11.38
CA VAL A 76 4.72 -6.31 11.56
C VAL A 76 5.10 -5.26 12.59
N THR A 77 4.53 -4.05 12.51
CA THR A 77 4.75 -2.98 13.49
C THR A 77 4.37 -3.45 14.89
N HIS A 78 3.19 -4.05 15.06
CA HIS A 78 2.74 -4.54 16.36
C HIS A 78 3.69 -5.60 16.95
N GLU A 79 4.10 -6.58 16.16
CA GLU A 79 5.04 -7.62 16.64
C GLU A 79 6.43 -7.00 16.95
N ALA A 80 6.89 -6.04 16.15
CA ALA A 80 8.15 -5.33 16.39
C ALA A 80 8.11 -4.53 17.69
N GLU A 81 6.99 -3.89 18.03
CA GLU A 81 6.78 -3.22 19.32
C GLU A 81 6.82 -4.20 20.49
N VAL A 82 6.06 -5.30 20.40
CA VAL A 82 5.98 -6.31 21.46
C VAL A 82 7.34 -6.96 21.73
N LEU A 83 8.15 -7.16 20.69
CA LEU A 83 9.48 -7.73 20.79
C LEU A 83 10.58 -6.70 21.14
N GLY A 84 10.25 -5.41 21.27
CA GLY A 84 11.22 -4.35 21.53
C GLY A 84 12.23 -4.14 20.40
N LEU A 85 11.83 -4.43 19.16
CA LEU A 85 12.68 -4.29 17.97
C LEU A 85 12.67 -2.87 17.39
N LEU A 86 11.73 -2.02 17.81
CA LEU A 86 11.68 -0.62 17.40
C LEU A 86 12.62 0.23 18.27
N GLN A 87 13.33 1.17 17.65
CA GLN A 87 14.13 2.15 18.38
C GLN A 87 13.22 3.13 19.12
N GLU A 88 13.66 3.60 20.30
CA GLU A 88 12.89 4.55 21.12
C GLU A 88 12.63 5.88 20.40
N GLU A 89 13.50 6.28 19.46
CA GLU A 89 13.36 7.50 18.67
C GLU A 89 12.64 7.31 17.32
N GLN A 90 12.00 6.16 17.07
CA GLN A 90 11.25 5.96 15.83
C GLN A 90 9.89 6.68 15.89
N PHE A 91 9.87 7.92 15.40
CA PHE A 91 8.65 8.72 15.25
C PHE A 91 8.12 8.68 13.81
N GLY A 92 6.89 8.20 13.62
CA GLY A 92 6.19 8.19 12.33
C GLY A 92 5.37 6.92 12.14
N GLY A 93 4.05 7.09 11.98
CA GLY A 93 3.09 6.01 11.69
C GLY A 93 2.48 6.13 10.29
#